data_AF-A0A0M3JIC8-F1
#
_entry.id   AF-A0A0M3JIC8-F1
#
_cell.length_a   1.000
_cell.length_b   1.000
_cell.length_c   1.000
_cell.angle_alpha   90.00
_cell.angle_beta   90.00
_cell.angle_gamma   90.00
#
_symmetry.space_group_name_H-M   'P 1'
#
loop_
_entity.id
_entity.type
_entity.pdbx_description
1 polymer ?
#
loop_
_entity_poly.entity_id
_entity_poly.type
_entity_poly.pdbx_seq_one_letter_code
_entity_poly.pdbx_strand_id
1 'polypeptide(L)' 'MCNGCKPSKKLPQLRGRVVVLGAGDTAMDCATSALRCGANRVTIVFRKSLNTMRAVPEEVCNIQYDLSRT' A
#
# COMPACT_ATOMS: atom_id res chain seq x y z
N MET A 1 -16.25 -29.03 1.22
CA MET A 1 -15.06 -28.60 1.99
C MET A 1 -13.97 -28.28 0.97
N CYS A 2 -13.48 -27.04 0.90
CA CYS A 2 -12.58 -26.62 -0.17
C CYS A 2 -11.18 -27.26 -0.01
N ASN A 3 -10.87 -28.27 -0.84
CA ASN A 3 -9.60 -29.01 -0.86
C ASN A 3 -8.43 -28.25 -1.53
N GLY A 4 -8.48 -26.91 -1.55
CA GLY A 4 -7.58 -26.07 -2.36
C GLY A 4 -6.58 -25.21 -1.60
N CYS A 5 -6.69 -25.11 -0.26
CA CYS A 5 -5.83 -24.22 0.51
C CYS A 5 -4.46 -24.85 0.76
N LYS A 6 -3.52 -24.68 -0.19
CA LYS A 6 -2.09 -24.91 0.06
C LYS A 6 -1.61 -23.88 1.09
N PRO A 7 -1.21 -24.28 2.31
CA PRO A 7 -0.68 -23.33 3.27
C PRO A 7 0.77 -22.98 2.91
N SER A 8 1.19 -21.79 3.34
CA SER A 8 2.60 -21.44 3.51
C SER A 8 3.41 -21.12 2.24
N LYS A 9 3.05 -20.05 1.52
CA LYS A 9 4.11 -19.22 0.92
C LYS A 9 4.54 -18.20 1.98
N LYS A 10 5.82 -18.21 2.38
CA LYS A 10 6.36 -17.20 3.31
C LYS A 10 6.04 -15.81 2.74
N LEU A 11 5.49 -14.93 3.59
CA LEU A 11 5.29 -13.53 3.23
C LEU A 11 6.65 -12.89 2.91
N PRO A 12 6.73 -12.00 1.90
CA PRO A 12 7.94 -11.26 1.64
C PRO A 12 8.29 -10.40 2.87
N GLN A 13 9.58 -10.36 3.23
CA GLN A 13 10.04 -9.47 4.30
C GLN A 13 10.49 -8.15 3.67
N LEU A 14 9.65 -7.13 3.78
CA LEU A 14 10.01 -5.77 3.39
C LEU A 14 10.69 -5.09 4.58
N ARG A 15 11.74 -4.30 4.33
CA ARG A 15 12.44 -3.52 5.35
C ARG A 15 12.68 -2.11 4.83
N GLY A 16 12.70 -1.14 5.74
CA GLY A 16 12.96 0.25 5.39
C GLY A 16 11.75 0.98 4.79
N ARG A 17 12.00 1.84 3.80
CA ARG A 17 11.01 2.71 3.16
C ARG A 17 10.52 2.09 1.86
N VAL A 18 9.20 1.97 1.69
CA VAL A 18 8.56 1.49 0.47
C VAL A 18 7.83 2.66 -0.18
N VAL A 19 7.99 2.81 -1.49
CA VAL A 19 7.27 3.79 -2.30
C VAL A 19 6.32 3.07 -3.23
N VAL A 20 5.04 3.43 -3.19
CA VAL A 20 4.00 2.90 -4.07
C VAL A 20 3.59 3.98 -5.05
N LEU A 21 3.63 3.66 -6.34
CA LEU A 21 3.28 4.58 -7.42
C LEU A 21 1.84 4.32 -7.87
N GLY A 22 0.93 5.27 -7.63
CA GLY A 22 -0.48 5.14 -8.01
C GLY A 22 -1.43 5.80 -7.01
N ALA A 23 -2.72 5.92 -7.39
CA ALA A 23 -3.75 6.58 -6.56
C ALA A 23 -5.11 5.86 -6.57
N GLY A 24 -5.12 4.57 -6.92
CA GLY A 24 -6.32 3.73 -6.91
C GLY A 24 -6.29 2.68 -5.81
N ASP A 25 -7.32 1.85 -5.75
CA ASP A 25 -7.50 0.82 -4.72
C ASP A 25 -6.33 -0.17 -4.69
N THR A 26 -5.77 -0.51 -5.86
CA THR A 26 -4.57 -1.37 -5.94
C THR A 26 -3.35 -0.75 -5.25
N ALA A 27 -3.17 0.57 -5.31
CA ALA A 27 -2.06 1.23 -4.63
C ALA A 27 -2.23 1.18 -3.11
N MET A 28 -3.47 1.31 -2.64
CA MET A 28 -3.84 1.15 -1.24
C MET A 28 -3.58 -0.28 -0.75
N ASP A 29 -4.02 -1.28 -1.51
CA ASP A 29 -3.79 -2.70 -1.20
C ASP A 29 -2.29 -3.01 -1.10
N CYS A 30 -1.48 -2.49 -2.04
CA CYS A 30 -0.04 -2.63 -2.01
C CYS A 30 0.58 -1.96 -0.77
N ALA A 31 0.10 -0.78 -0.39
CA ALA A 31 0.64 -0.06 0.76
C ALA A 31 0.34 -0.78 2.09
N THR A 32 -0.90 -1.22 2.29
CA THR A 32 -1.31 -1.99 3.47
C THR A 32 -0.61 -3.35 3.51
N SER A 33 -0.45 -4.01 2.37
CA SER A 33 0.31 -5.26 2.27
C SER A 33 1.78 -5.05 2.62
N ALA A 34 2.38 -3.94 2.19
CA ALA A 34 3.77 -3.63 2.49
C ALA A 34 4.00 -3.40 3.99
N LEU A 35 3.08 -2.73 4.68
CA LEU A 35 3.09 -2.59 6.14
C LEU A 35 3.02 -3.97 6.83
N ARG A 36 2.12 -4.84 6.39
CA ARG A 36 2.01 -6.22 6.93
C ARG A 36 3.25 -7.08 6.66
N CYS A 37 3.99 -6.76 5.60
CA CYS A 37 5.25 -7.43 5.25
C CYS A 37 6.47 -6.90 6.03
N GLY A 38 6.28 -5.94 6.94
CA GLY A 38 7.34 -5.41 7.82
C GLY A 38 8.00 -4.11 7.36
N ALA A 39 7.44 -3.41 6.37
CA ALA A 39 7.94 -2.09 5.98
C ALA A 39 7.87 -1.11 7.16
N ASN A 40 8.93 -0.31 7.35
CA ASN A 40 8.99 0.69 8.42
C ASN A 40 8.15 1.93 8.07
N ARG A 41 8.14 2.31 6.79
CA ARG A 41 7.35 3.44 6.28
C ARG A 41 6.93 3.17 4.86
N VAL A 42 5.67 3.45 4.54
CA VAL A 42 5.14 3.37 3.18
C VAL A 42 4.70 4.75 2.74
N THR A 43 5.10 5.15 1.53
CA THR A 43 4.71 6.43 0.92
C THR A 43 4.04 6.17 -0.41
N ILE A 44 2.84 6.70 -0.60
CA ILE A 44 2.16 6.67 -1.90
C ILE A 44 2.48 7.96 -2.64
N VAL A 45 3.02 7.83 -3.86
CA VAL A 45 3.39 8.93 -4.75
C VAL A 45 2.54 8.84 -6.01
N PHE A 46 1.95 9.96 -6.40
CA PHE A 46 1.07 10.04 -7.56
C PHE A 46 1.07 11.45 -8.14
N ARG A 47 0.82 11.55 -9.45
CA ARG A 47 0.97 12.80 -10.20
C ARG A 47 -0.22 13.77 -10.06
N LYS A 48 -1.37 13.31 -9.59
CA LYS A 48 -2.63 14.09 -9.55
C LYS A 48 -2.94 14.55 -8.12
N SER A 49 -3.91 15.44 -7.98
CA SER A 49 -4.36 15.92 -6.65
C SER A 49 -5.10 14.81 -5.89
N LEU A 50 -5.09 14.89 -4.54
CA LEU A 50 -5.83 13.99 -3.65
C LEU A 50 -7.32 13.88 -4.00
N ASN A 51 -7.90 14.87 -4.68
CA ASN A 51 -9.30 14.84 -5.13
C ASN A 51 -9.66 13.68 -6.07
N THR A 52 -8.67 12.99 -6.67
CA THR A 52 -8.92 11.81 -7.53
C THR A 52 -8.77 10.49 -6.76
N MET A 53 -8.37 10.55 -5.49
CA MET A 53 -8.14 9.38 -4.66
C MET A 53 -9.49 8.78 -4.23
N ARG A 54 -9.72 7.51 -4.60
CA ARG A 54 -10.92 6.75 -4.20
C ARG A 54 -10.79 6.06 -2.84
N ALA A 55 -9.62 6.17 -2.21
CA ALA A 55 -9.36 5.59 -0.90
C ALA A 55 -10.22 6.26 0.18
N VAL A 56 -10.83 5.43 1.03
CA VAL A 56 -11.53 5.87 2.22
C VAL A 56 -10.55 6.46 3.24
N PRO A 57 -10.90 7.56 3.92
CA PRO A 57 -10.01 8.26 4.84
C PRO A 57 -9.56 7.40 6.02
N GLU A 58 -10.31 6.35 6.40
CA GLU A 58 -9.85 5.42 7.44
C GLU A 58 -8.62 4.60 7.02
N GLU A 59 -8.46 4.26 5.74
CA GLU A 59 -7.29 3.53 5.23
C GLU A 59 -6.06 4.44 5.02
N VAL A 60 -6.30 5.75 4.93
CA VAL A 60 -5.30 6.81 4.72
C VAL A 60 -4.48 7.07 6.00
N CYS A 61 -5.05 6.82 7.20
CA CYS A 61 -4.46 7.19 8.49
C CYS A 61 -3.04 6.61 8.73
N ASN A 62 -2.74 5.44 8.14
CA ASN A 62 -1.44 4.78 8.30
C ASN A 62 -0.46 5.00 7.14
N ILE A 63 -0.87 5.66 6.05
CA ILE A 63 -0.08 5.76 4.83
C ILE A 63 0.23 7.22 4.52
N GLN A 64 1.52 7.54 4.45
CA GLN A 64 1.96 8.89 4.10
C GLN A 64 1.73 9.14 2.60
N TYR A 65 1.06 10.22 2.27
CA TYR A 65 0.97 10.69 0.88
C TYR A 65 1.99 11.78 0.65
N ASP A 66 2.73 11.65 -0.44
CA ASP A 66 3.63 12.70 -0.89
C ASP A 66 3.08 13.31 -2.19
N LEU A 67 2.58 14.54 -2.07
CA LEU A 67 2.08 15.38 -3.16
C LEU A 67 3.21 16.19 -3.81
N SER A 68 4.40 15.62 -3.89
CA SER A 68 5.52 16.23 -4.60
C SER A 68 5.18 16.36 -6.08
N ARG A 69 4.66 17.53 -6.47
CA ARG A 69 4.64 18.02 -7.86
C ARG A 69 6.09 18.00 -8.34
N THR A 70 6.47 16.93 -9.02
CA THR A 70 7.68 16.91 -9.86
C THR A 70 7.26 17.14 -11.30
#